data_AF-A0A1S1NZ87-F1
#
_entry.id   AF-A0A1S1NZ87-F1
#
_cell.length_a   1.000
_cell.length_b   1.000
_cell.length_c   1.000
_cell.angle_alpha   90.00
_cell.angle_beta   90.00
_cell.angle_gamma   90.00
#
_symmetry.space_group_name_H-M   'P 1'
#
loop_
_entity.id
_entity.type
_entity.pdbx_description
1 polymer ?
#
loop_
_entity_poly.entity_id
_entity_poly.type
_entity_poly.pdbx_seq_one_letter_code
_entity_poly.pdbx_strand_id
1 'polypeptide(L)'
;MTAQRPTRAFLPVLDAALSTVRGRDMRGLVRPELSVCAVSILQLAARGYALGLYAPSDVRLLCQAVTRLVEVLPANPDDRREARA
;
A
#
# COMPACT_ATOMS: atom_id res chain seq x y z
N MET A 1 12.00 14.71 -20.81
CA MET A 1 11.41 14.55 -19.47
C MET A 1 12.30 15.27 -18.47
N THR A 2 11.85 16.38 -17.90
CA THR A 2 12.61 17.08 -16.86
C THR A 2 12.53 16.26 -15.56
N ALA A 3 13.67 15.92 -14.99
CA ALA A 3 13.73 15.23 -13.71
C ALA A 3 13.33 16.22 -12.60
N GLN A 4 12.04 16.26 -12.28
CA GLN A 4 11.55 17.06 -11.16
C GLN A 4 12.16 16.51 -9.86
N ARG A 5 12.88 17.36 -9.14
CA ARG A 5 13.54 16.98 -7.89
C ARG A 5 12.50 16.84 -6.77
N PRO A 6 12.65 15.85 -5.88
CA PRO A 6 11.80 15.74 -4.71
C PRO A 6 11.95 16.98 -3.82
N THR A 7 10.84 17.55 -3.40
CA THR A 7 10.74 18.80 -2.62
C THR A 7 10.28 18.56 -1.19
N ARG A 8 9.69 17.40 -0.89
CA ARG A 8 9.20 17.06 0.46
C ARG A 8 10.05 16.00 1.14
N ALA A 9 10.19 16.17 2.47
CA ALA A 9 10.75 15.14 3.34
C ALA A 9 9.87 13.89 3.34
N PHE A 10 10.50 12.74 3.58
CA PHE A 10 9.83 11.44 3.61
C PHE A 10 8.69 11.37 4.64
N LEU A 11 7.62 10.64 4.32
CA LEU A 11 6.49 10.46 5.23
C LEU A 11 6.56 9.05 5.88
N PRO A 12 6.79 8.94 7.20
CA PRO A 12 7.01 7.66 7.87
C PRO A 12 5.89 6.63 7.68
N VAL A 13 4.64 7.10 7.53
CA VAL A 13 3.46 6.24 7.34
C VAL A 13 3.55 5.42 6.04
N LEU A 14 4.25 5.92 5.01
CA LEU A 14 4.46 5.17 3.75
C LEU A 14 5.38 3.98 3.96
N ASP A 15 6.45 4.15 4.76
CA ASP A 15 7.36 3.05 5.09
C ASP A 15 6.64 1.97 5.88
N ALA A 16 5.87 2.41 6.89
CA ALA A 16 5.08 1.50 7.73
C ALA A 16 4.09 0.70 6.87
N ALA A 17 3.37 1.35 5.96
CA ALA A 17 2.44 0.67 5.06
C ALA A 17 3.17 -0.33 4.14
N LEU A 18 4.30 0.05 3.54
CA LEU A 18 5.11 -0.84 2.69
C LEU A 18 5.64 -2.05 3.46
N SER A 19 6.13 -1.82 4.68
CA SER A 19 6.63 -2.88 5.58
C SER A 19 5.51 -3.86 5.94
N THR A 20 4.32 -3.36 6.28
CA THR A 20 3.16 -4.21 6.57
C THR A 20 2.76 -5.07 5.37
N VAL A 21 2.66 -4.49 4.17
CA VAL A 21 2.29 -5.25 2.97
C VAL A 21 3.33 -6.34 2.67
N ARG A 22 4.62 -6.00 2.66
CA ARG A 22 5.70 -6.97 2.43
C ARG A 22 5.76 -8.05 3.49
N GLY A 23 5.57 -7.68 4.76
CA GLY A 23 5.57 -8.63 5.87
C GLY A 23 4.43 -9.64 5.77
N ARG A 24 3.25 -9.22 5.29
CA ARG A 24 2.12 -10.14 5.06
C ARG A 24 2.34 -11.02 3.84
N ASP A 25 2.90 -10.46 2.76
CA ASP A 25 3.25 -11.20 1.54
C ASP A 25 4.26 -12.32 1.83
N MET A 26 5.33 -12.00 2.57
CA MET A 26 6.33 -12.98 3.01
C MET A 26 5.74 -14.12 3.87
N ARG A 27 4.63 -13.86 4.57
CA ARG A 27 3.92 -14.86 5.37
C ARG A 27 2.84 -15.61 4.57
N GLY A 28 2.68 -15.33 3.28
CA GLY A 28 1.62 -15.92 2.45
C GLY A 28 0.21 -15.51 2.87
N LEU A 29 0.06 -14.40 3.60
CA LEU A 29 -1.22 -13.92 4.14
C LEU A 29 -1.98 -13.02 3.16
N VAL A 30 -1.42 -12.81 1.98
CA VAL A 30 -2.00 -11.98 0.92
C VAL A 30 -1.79 -12.67 -0.40
N ARG A 31 -2.70 -12.44 -1.34
CA ARG A 31 -2.51 -12.84 -2.73
C ARG A 31 -1.31 -12.11 -3.34
N PRO A 32 -0.47 -12.78 -4.14
CA PRO A 32 0.66 -12.15 -4.82
C PRO A 32 0.23 -10.94 -5.66
N GLU A 33 -0.90 -11.04 -6.39
CA GLU A 33 -1.37 -9.92 -7.22
C GLU A 33 -1.77 -8.70 -6.38
N LEU A 34 -2.36 -8.94 -5.19
CA LEU A 34 -2.74 -7.89 -4.27
C LEU A 34 -1.50 -7.24 -3.62
N SER A 35 -0.49 -8.04 -3.26
CA SER A 35 0.80 -7.54 -2.76
C SER A 35 1.47 -6.62 -3.79
N VAL A 36 1.63 -7.08 -5.03
CA VAL A 36 2.24 -6.31 -6.12
C VAL A 36 1.48 -5.00 -6.36
N CYS A 37 0.15 -5.06 -6.40
CA CYS A 37 -0.69 -3.88 -6.59
C CYS A 37 -0.55 -2.88 -5.43
N ALA A 38 -0.63 -3.35 -4.19
CA ALA A 38 -0.49 -2.52 -2.99
C ALA A 38 0.89 -1.84 -2.91
N VAL A 39 1.98 -2.59 -3.17
CA VAL A 39 3.33 -2.03 -3.21
C VAL A 39 3.46 -0.96 -4.30
N SER A 40 2.92 -1.22 -5.50
CA SER A 40 2.99 -0.27 -6.62
C SER A 40 2.24 1.04 -6.31
N ILE A 41 1.05 0.94 -5.71
CA ILE A 41 0.25 2.10 -5.29
C ILE A 41 1.03 2.93 -4.25
N LEU A 42 1.60 2.29 -3.23
CA LEU A 42 2.34 2.98 -2.17
C LEU A 42 3.62 3.64 -2.69
N GLN A 43 4.33 3.00 -3.62
CA GLN A 43 5.51 3.61 -4.27
C GLN A 43 5.15 4.81 -5.14
N LEU A 44 4.04 4.72 -5.88
CA LEU A 44 3.54 5.84 -6.67
C LEU A 44 3.12 7.01 -5.77
N ALA A 45 2.43 6.72 -4.67
CA ALA A 45 2.05 7.72 -3.66
C ALA A 45 3.28 8.39 -3.04
N ALA A 46 4.32 7.61 -2.69
CA ALA A 46 5.57 8.13 -2.18
C ALA A 46 6.24 9.10 -3.18
N ARG A 47 6.26 8.73 -4.47
CA ARG A 47 6.81 9.58 -5.52
C ARG A 47 5.99 10.85 -5.70
N GLY A 48 4.67 10.74 -5.81
CA GLY A 48 3.79 11.91 -5.97
C GLY A 48 3.85 12.85 -4.77
N TYR A 49 3.91 12.31 -3.56
CA TYR A 49 4.10 13.09 -2.34
C TYR A 49 5.45 13.80 -2.30
N ALA A 50 6.54 13.10 -2.62
CA ALA A 50 7.88 13.68 -2.69
C ALA A 50 7.97 14.83 -3.70
N LEU A 51 7.19 14.75 -4.79
CA LEU A 51 7.06 15.80 -5.81
C LEU A 51 6.07 16.93 -5.43
N GLY A 52 5.38 16.82 -4.29
CA GLY A 52 4.42 17.80 -3.82
C GLY A 52 3.02 17.71 -4.45
N LEU A 53 2.71 16.63 -5.19
CA LEU A 53 1.45 16.45 -5.93
C LEU A 53 0.27 16.03 -5.05
N TYR A 54 0.53 15.43 -3.89
CA TYR A 54 -0.51 14.94 -2.96
C TYR A 54 -0.38 15.60 -1.61
N ALA A 55 -1.48 15.93 -0.94
CA ALA A 55 -1.44 16.43 0.43
C ALA A 55 -1.01 15.30 1.40
N PRO A 56 -0.34 15.62 2.53
CA PRO A 56 0.02 14.61 3.52
C PRO A 56 -1.19 13.81 4.05
N SER A 57 -2.36 14.44 4.16
CA SER A 57 -3.62 13.81 4.58
C SER A 57 -4.05 12.71 3.61
N ASP A 58 -4.01 13.00 2.30
CA ASP A 58 -4.46 12.07 1.26
C ASP A 58 -3.57 10.83 1.22
N VAL A 59 -2.27 11.04 1.37
CA VAL A 59 -1.28 9.96 1.44
C VAL A 59 -1.50 9.09 2.68
N ARG A 60 -1.81 9.69 3.84
CA ARG A 60 -2.14 8.94 5.07
C ARG A 60 -3.40 8.10 4.91
N LEU A 61 -4.45 8.68 4.33
CA LEU A 61 -5.71 7.98 4.06
C LEU A 61 -5.49 6.82 3.09
N LEU A 62 -4.72 7.03 2.02
CA LEU A 62 -4.36 5.98 1.08
C LEU A 62 -3.58 4.85 1.75
N CYS A 63 -2.57 5.18 2.56
CA CYS A 63 -1.81 4.18 3.32
C CYS A 63 -2.74 3.32 4.19
N GLN A 64 -3.63 3.96 4.94
CA GLN A 64 -4.59 3.27 5.79
C GLN A 64 -5.53 2.37 4.99
N ALA A 65 -6.06 2.86 3.86
CA ALA A 65 -6.97 2.11 3.01
C ALA A 65 -6.29 0.87 2.39
N VAL A 66 -5.07 1.04 1.87
CA VAL A 66 -4.29 -0.07 1.28
C VAL A 66 -3.91 -1.09 2.34
N THR A 67 -3.43 -0.66 3.51
CA THR A 67 -3.13 -1.58 4.62
C THR A 67 -4.36 -2.38 5.03
N ARG A 68 -5.51 -1.72 5.23
CA ARG A 68 -6.76 -2.39 5.59
C ARG A 68 -7.23 -3.38 4.51
N LEU A 69 -7.06 -3.05 3.24
CA LEU A 69 -7.39 -3.94 2.13
C LEU A 69 -6.58 -5.24 2.19
N VAL A 70 -5.27 -5.12 2.41
CA VAL A 70 -4.33 -6.25 2.53
C VAL A 70 -4.56 -7.07 3.81
N GLU A 71 -5.12 -6.46 4.85
CA GLU A 71 -5.50 -7.14 6.09
C GLU A 71 -6.80 -7.93 5.97
N VAL A 72 -7.79 -7.38 5.27
CA VAL A 72 -9.15 -7.93 5.20
C VAL A 72 -9.31 -8.96 4.09
N LEU A 73 -8.63 -8.79 2.96
CA LEU A 73 -8.79 -9.72 1.85
C LEU A 73 -8.00 -11.01 2.11
N PRO A 74 -8.66 -12.18 2.04
CA PRO A 74 -7.99 -13.45 2.25
C PRO A 74 -7.01 -13.77 1.14
N ALA A 75 -6.01 -14.59 1.47
CA ALA A 75 -5.05 -15.13 0.52
C ALA A 75 -5.72 -16.07 -0.49
N ASN A 76 -6.76 -16.80 -0.08
CA ASN A 76 -7.55 -17.63 -0.98
C ASN A 76 -8.97 -17.05 -1.17
N PRO A 77 -9.46 -16.84 -2.41
CA PRO A 77 -10.83 -16.39 -2.64
C PRO A 77 -11.90 -17.34 -2.08
N ASP A 78 -11.61 -18.63 -1.95
CA ASP A 78 -12.55 -19.60 -1.40
C ASP A 78 -12.75 -19.44 0.12
N ASP A 79 -11.79 -18.85 0.85
CA ASP A 79 -11.95 -18.52 2.28
C ASP A 79 -13.14 -17.56 2.53
N ARG A 80 -13.51 -16.75 1.52
CA ARG A 80 -14.71 -15.89 1.63
C ARG A 80 -16.01 -16.66 1.54
N ARG A 81 -16.01 -17.83 0.89
CA ARG A 81 -17.20 -18.67 0.69
C ARG A 81 -17.49 -19.47 1.96
N GLU A 82 -16.46 -20.00 2.61
CA GLU A 82 -16.60 -20.75 3.86
C GLU A 82 -17.17 -19.90 5.01
N ALA A 83 -16.81 -18.62 5.10
CA ALA A 83 -17.35 -17.73 6.14
C ALA A 83 -18.87 -17.42 6.03
N ARG A 84 -19.54 -17.86 4.96
CA ARG A 84 -20.96 -17.60 4.69
C ARG A 84 -21.85 -18.85 4.74
N ALA A 85 -21.27 -20.03 4.94
CA ALA A 85 -21.97 -21.31 5.05
C ALA A 85 -22.14 -21.69 6.53
#